data_AF-A0A928F891-F1
#
_entry.id   AF-A0A928F891-F1
#
_cell.length_a   1.000
_cell.length_b   1.000
_cell.length_c   1.000
_cell.angle_alpha   90.00
_cell.angle_beta   90.00
_cell.angle_gamma   90.00
#
_symmetry.space_group_name_H-M   'P 1'
#
loop_
_entity.id
_entity.type
_entity.pdbx_description
1 polymer ?
#
loop_
_entity_poly.entity_id
_entity_poly.type
_entity_poly.pdbx_seq_one_letter_code
_entity_poly.pdbx_strand_id
1 'polypeptide(L)'
;MNTRYTRLLAVLLALLFLLSGCGTHGKTLIEAEGTEISVNVFQLYLSRMKGSLASAGYNVNSDDFWNSYISTDHETMADHYTTQVFEGLRQIAAAMILYDELGLKLPKNVEQSIDDWIDALIEEVGGGSKSQLNSLLASYGANVTTLRDASIIEAKLSQLKEHLYGAGGSLIAASAKEEFYQATYIRGYQMQLANYYYKRDVDEDGRTVYYTDDTYKHIAYDTDGKDVIKTEELDKNGDVIYVYKTEGDEEPMVAYDAEKGVVHYHLDSNGDRTVGYYTEAEMALRLKSAEEIAKKCVDNEELFLQCIEDYSDNSDFHTKYAPTGMYFSVGTYATDSIFATFSNELAKLEEGDLAVLNSDSGYYILMRVELDAGAWQKEENSRWFDTLTGLTIEHMLQKRTAEYIDRVSFDEELLKTVDIRMVAANNYY
;
A
#
# COMPACT_ATOMS: atom_id res chain seq x y z
N MET A 1 -24.45 18.33 67.91
CA MET A 1 -24.13 16.97 68.38
C MET A 1 -22.68 16.67 68.03
N ASN A 2 -21.86 16.58 69.09
CA ASN A 2 -20.51 16.00 69.23
C ASN A 2 -19.59 15.90 68.00
N THR A 3 -18.60 16.78 67.78
CA THR A 3 -17.26 16.89 68.43
C THR A 3 -16.44 15.61 68.56
N ARG A 4 -15.26 15.60 67.92
CA ARG A 4 -13.88 15.30 68.42
C ARG A 4 -12.92 15.46 67.22
N TYR A 5 -12.20 16.58 67.01
CA TYR A 5 -10.89 16.94 67.61
C TYR A 5 -9.94 15.72 67.71
N THR A 6 -8.66 15.74 67.31
CA THR A 6 -7.59 16.60 67.87
C THR A 6 -6.24 16.32 67.13
N ARG A 7 -5.57 17.39 66.63
CA ARG A 7 -4.10 17.72 66.79
C ARG A 7 -3.01 16.83 66.13
N LEU A 8 -1.82 17.30 65.75
CA LEU A 8 -1.14 18.62 65.56
C LEU A 8 0.30 18.29 65.08
N LEU A 9 0.86 19.11 64.18
CA LEU A 9 2.26 19.62 64.15
C LEU A 9 3.51 18.70 64.11
N ALA A 10 4.36 18.91 63.09
CA ALA A 10 5.76 19.39 63.14
C ALA A 10 6.49 19.07 61.81
N VAL A 11 6.76 20.04 60.92
CA VAL A 11 7.99 20.89 60.83
C VAL A 11 9.18 20.19 60.16
N LEU A 12 9.45 20.64 58.92
CA LEU A 12 10.74 20.94 58.24
C LEU A 12 11.87 19.90 58.07
N LEU A 13 12.47 20.03 56.87
CA LEU A 13 13.81 19.62 56.41
C LEU A 13 14.01 18.20 55.85
N ALA A 14 13.75 18.07 54.54
CA ALA A 14 14.72 17.70 53.50
C ALA A 14 13.93 17.76 52.15
N LEU A 15 14.02 18.75 51.26
CA LEU A 15 15.18 19.12 50.43
C LEU A 15 16.19 17.96 50.32
N LEU A 16 16.27 17.37 49.11
CA LEU A 16 16.90 16.09 48.68
C LEU A 16 15.81 15.01 48.47
N PHE A 17 15.07 14.89 47.36
CA PHE A 17 15.46 14.77 45.96
C PHE A 17 14.28 15.16 45.03
N LEU A 18 13.90 16.43 44.96
CA LEU A 18 13.10 16.96 43.82
C LEU A 18 14.00 17.45 42.67
N LEU A 19 15.24 16.97 42.66
CA LEU A 19 16.14 17.00 41.53
C LEU A 19 16.28 15.56 41.02
N SER A 20 15.38 15.18 40.14
CA SER A 20 15.59 14.11 39.17
C SER A 20 15.05 14.63 37.84
N GLY A 21 15.82 15.58 37.29
CA GLY A 21 15.72 16.10 35.93
C GLY A 21 14.48 16.93 35.62
N CYS A 22 14.59 18.26 35.45
CA CYS A 22 14.93 18.78 34.11
C CYS A 22 15.93 17.88 33.38
N GLY A 23 15.47 16.69 32.99
CA GLY A 23 16.26 15.71 32.30
C GLY A 23 16.20 16.07 30.83
N THR A 24 17.35 16.38 30.25
CA THR A 24 17.53 16.43 28.80
C THR A 24 17.08 15.12 28.12
N HIS A 25 17.01 14.01 28.86
CA HIS A 25 16.26 12.79 28.55
C HIS A 25 14.98 12.74 29.39
N GLY A 26 13.83 12.48 28.76
CA GLY A 26 12.57 12.25 29.47
C GLY A 26 12.60 11.08 30.45
N LYS A 27 11.46 10.82 31.10
CA LYS A 27 11.31 9.61 31.92
C LYS A 27 11.47 8.36 31.06
N THR A 28 12.17 7.35 31.57
CA THR A 28 12.33 6.04 30.93
C THR A 28 10.98 5.34 30.86
N LEU A 29 10.59 4.90 29.66
CA LEU A 29 9.36 4.16 29.38
C LEU A 29 9.63 2.67 29.24
N ILE A 30 10.68 2.31 28.49
CA ILE A 30 11.10 0.92 28.25
C ILE A 30 12.54 0.76 28.72
N GLU A 31 12.82 -0.35 29.40
CA GLU A 31 14.15 -0.74 29.85
C GLU A 31 14.45 -2.18 29.40
N ALA A 32 15.62 -2.36 28.78
CA ALA A 32 16.11 -3.61 28.23
C ALA A 32 17.63 -3.72 28.41
N GLU A 33 18.06 -4.36 29.50
CA GLU A 33 19.46 -4.72 29.83
C GLU A 33 20.54 -3.70 29.42
N GLY A 34 20.37 -2.44 29.83
CA GLY A 34 21.32 -1.35 29.54
C GLY A 34 20.89 -0.43 28.40
N THR A 35 19.79 -0.73 27.72
CA THR A 35 19.07 0.19 26.84
C THR A 35 17.88 0.79 27.57
N GLU A 36 17.78 2.12 27.54
CA GLU A 36 16.64 2.88 28.05
C GLU A 36 15.99 3.66 26.89
N ILE A 37 14.68 3.49 26.70
CA ILE A 37 13.89 4.28 25.74
C ILE A 37 12.96 5.17 26.55
N SER A 38 13.10 6.49 26.37
CA SER A 38 12.29 7.48 27.09
C SER A 38 10.90 7.67 26.47
N VAL A 39 9.97 8.21 27.26
CA VAL A 39 8.65 8.65 26.79
C VAL A 39 8.76 9.64 25.61
N ASN A 40 9.79 10.50 25.59
CA ASN A 40 9.99 11.44 24.49
C ASN A 40 10.39 10.73 23.18
N VAL A 41 11.15 9.63 23.25
CA VAL A 41 11.44 8.80 22.05
C VAL A 41 10.16 8.14 21.56
N PHE A 42 9.31 7.66 22.48
CA PHE A 42 8.00 7.12 22.11
C PHE A 42 7.12 8.16 21.42
N GLN A 43 7.03 9.38 21.96
CA GLN A 43 6.30 10.49 21.34
C GLN A 43 6.84 10.85 19.95
N LEU A 44 8.16 10.85 19.77
CA LEU A 44 8.78 11.08 18.45
C LEU A 44 8.34 10.01 17.44
N TYR A 45 8.34 8.74 17.83
CA TYR A 45 7.90 7.65 16.95
C TYR A 45 6.40 7.71 16.65
N LEU A 46 5.56 8.08 17.62
CA LEU A 46 4.13 8.34 17.38
C LEU A 46 3.94 9.48 16.37
N SER A 47 4.75 10.54 16.50
CA SER A 47 4.70 11.70 15.61
C SER A 47 5.09 11.34 14.17
N ARG A 48 6.09 10.47 13.99
CA ARG A 48 6.49 9.92 12.69
C ARG A 48 5.42 9.00 12.09
N MET A 49 4.82 8.12 12.90
CA MET A 49 3.68 7.30 12.47
C MET A 49 2.53 8.18 11.97
N LYS A 50 2.19 9.23 12.73
CA LYS A 50 1.17 10.21 12.34
C LYS A 50 1.51 10.94 11.04
N GLY A 51 2.77 11.29 10.81
CA GLY A 51 3.25 11.87 9.55
C GLY A 51 3.16 10.91 8.36
N SER A 52 3.51 9.64 8.57
CA SER A 52 3.38 8.59 7.56
C SER A 52 1.91 8.38 7.15
N LEU A 53 1.00 8.32 8.13
CA LEU A 53 -0.44 8.23 7.87
C LEU A 53 -0.97 9.46 7.14
N ALA A 54 -0.53 10.66 7.50
CA ALA A 54 -0.90 11.89 6.78
C ALA A 54 -0.49 11.82 5.30
N SER A 55 0.73 11.34 5.05
CA SER A 55 1.29 11.19 3.71
C SER A 55 0.59 10.09 2.90
N ALA A 56 0.02 9.09 3.57
CA ALA A 56 -0.84 8.07 2.99
C ALA A 56 -2.29 8.55 2.73
N GLY A 57 -2.64 9.79 3.10
CA GLY A 57 -3.94 10.40 2.83
C GLY A 57 -4.94 10.32 3.98
N TYR A 58 -4.55 9.77 5.14
CA TYR A 58 -5.43 9.69 6.30
C TYR A 58 -5.69 11.07 6.91
N ASN A 59 -6.91 11.26 7.44
CA ASN A 59 -7.32 12.49 8.10
C ASN A 59 -6.82 12.57 9.56
N VAL A 60 -5.50 12.55 9.73
CA VAL A 60 -4.81 12.53 11.03
C VAL A 60 -5.01 13.78 11.89
N ASN A 61 -5.61 14.83 11.34
CA ASN A 61 -5.94 16.06 12.06
C ASN A 61 -7.38 16.08 12.61
N SER A 62 -8.15 15.01 12.36
CA SER A 62 -9.54 14.88 12.83
C SER A 62 -9.63 14.02 14.08
N ASP A 63 -10.29 14.54 15.12
CA ASP A 63 -10.62 13.74 16.32
C ASP A 63 -11.56 12.58 15.97
N ASP A 64 -12.46 12.76 15.00
CA ASP A 64 -13.38 11.70 14.55
C ASP A 64 -12.63 10.53 13.94
N PHE A 65 -11.54 10.78 13.21
CA PHE A 65 -10.68 9.73 12.67
C PHE A 65 -10.06 8.91 13.81
N TRP A 66 -9.44 9.58 14.78
CA TRP A 66 -8.77 8.92 15.90
C TRP A 66 -9.73 8.16 16.83
N ASN A 67 -10.96 8.64 16.97
CA ASN A 67 -11.98 8.00 17.80
C ASN A 67 -12.80 6.94 17.04
N SER A 68 -12.56 6.75 15.74
CA SER A 68 -13.24 5.70 14.97
C SER A 68 -12.74 4.31 15.37
N TYR A 69 -13.66 3.35 15.41
CA TYR A 69 -13.35 1.96 15.77
C TYR A 69 -12.86 1.17 14.56
N ILE A 70 -11.78 0.42 14.74
CA ILE A 70 -11.23 -0.46 13.69
C ILE A 70 -11.71 -1.90 13.82
N SER A 71 -12.22 -2.28 14.99
CA SER A 71 -12.64 -3.65 15.29
C SER A 71 -13.93 -3.67 16.09
N THR A 72 -14.54 -4.86 16.17
CA THR A 72 -15.74 -5.11 16.99
C THR A 72 -15.46 -5.04 18.49
N ASP A 73 -14.19 -5.04 18.90
CA ASP A 73 -13.76 -5.05 20.30
C ASP A 73 -13.57 -3.62 20.87
N HIS A 74 -14.08 -2.62 20.17
CA HIS A 74 -14.00 -1.20 20.54
C HIS A 74 -12.57 -0.63 20.61
N GLU A 75 -11.62 -1.20 19.87
CA GLU A 75 -10.30 -0.59 19.65
C GLU A 75 -10.43 0.60 18.70
N THR A 76 -9.98 1.78 19.13
CA THR A 76 -9.97 2.98 18.29
C THR A 76 -8.74 3.04 17.39
N MET A 77 -8.78 3.83 16.32
CA MET A 77 -7.60 4.14 15.50
C MET A 77 -6.43 4.65 16.37
N ALA A 78 -6.72 5.48 17.38
CA ALA A 78 -5.70 5.97 18.30
C ALA A 78 -5.06 4.84 19.11
N ASP A 79 -5.86 3.92 19.64
CA ASP A 79 -5.37 2.77 20.41
C ASP A 79 -4.50 1.87 19.53
N HIS A 80 -4.97 1.59 18.32
CA HIS A 80 -4.28 0.72 17.36
C HIS A 80 -2.89 1.23 17.01
N TYR A 81 -2.78 2.45 16.49
CA TYR A 81 -1.50 3.00 16.07
C TYR A 81 -0.57 3.32 17.26
N THR A 82 -1.13 3.69 18.42
CA THR A 82 -0.32 3.87 19.64
C THR A 82 0.29 2.54 20.08
N THR A 83 -0.50 1.47 20.09
CA THR A 83 -0.05 0.12 20.43
C THR A 83 0.97 -0.40 19.42
N GLN A 84 0.74 -0.18 18.12
CA GLN A 84 1.67 -0.57 17.06
C GLN A 84 3.05 0.07 17.24
N VAL A 85 3.11 1.37 17.55
CA VAL A 85 4.38 2.06 17.81
C VAL A 85 5.05 1.54 19.08
N PHE A 86 4.27 1.31 20.14
CA PHE A 86 4.79 0.79 21.40
C PHE A 86 5.40 -0.61 21.23
N GLU A 87 4.68 -1.54 20.60
CA GLU A 87 5.17 -2.89 20.34
C GLU A 87 6.38 -2.87 19.38
N GLY A 88 6.41 -1.95 18.41
CA GLY A 88 7.58 -1.69 17.59
C GLY A 88 8.81 -1.28 18.41
N LEU A 89 8.65 -0.40 19.41
CA LEU A 89 9.75 -0.02 20.29
C LEU A 89 10.17 -1.13 21.25
N ARG A 90 9.25 -1.97 21.73
CA ARG A 90 9.60 -3.17 22.50
C ARG A 90 10.43 -4.14 21.67
N GLN A 91 10.03 -4.33 20.42
CA GLN A 91 10.73 -5.15 19.44
C GLN A 91 12.15 -4.60 19.14
N ILE A 92 12.30 -3.28 19.06
CA ILE A 92 13.60 -2.62 18.94
C ILE A 92 14.44 -2.80 20.21
N ALA A 93 13.85 -2.66 21.41
CA ALA A 93 14.56 -2.87 22.67
C ALA A 93 15.08 -4.31 22.79
N ALA A 94 14.26 -5.30 22.42
CA ALA A 94 14.68 -6.70 22.31
C ALA A 94 15.85 -6.90 21.33
N ALA A 95 15.81 -6.20 20.19
CA ALA A 95 16.91 -6.20 19.23
C ALA A 95 18.19 -5.55 19.79
N MET A 96 18.10 -4.56 20.68
CA MET A 96 19.27 -3.97 21.33
C MET A 96 19.95 -4.95 22.31
N ILE A 97 19.19 -5.81 22.98
CA ILE A 97 19.76 -6.89 23.80
C ILE A 97 20.61 -7.82 22.91
N LEU A 98 20.04 -8.28 21.78
CA LEU A 98 20.77 -9.12 20.83
C LEU A 98 22.01 -8.41 20.27
N TYR A 99 21.90 -7.12 19.96
CA TYR A 99 23.02 -6.30 19.49
C TYR A 99 24.20 -6.32 20.47
N ASP A 100 23.92 -6.15 21.77
CA ASP A 100 24.93 -6.16 22.82
C ASP A 100 25.51 -7.56 23.06
N GLU A 101 24.70 -8.62 22.99
CA GLU A 101 25.15 -10.01 23.10
C GLU A 101 26.06 -10.45 21.95
N LEU A 102 25.81 -9.92 20.74
CA LEU A 102 26.70 -10.10 19.59
C LEU A 102 28.00 -9.26 19.69
N GLY A 103 28.12 -8.43 20.73
CA GLY A 103 29.29 -7.59 20.97
C GLY A 103 29.45 -6.47 19.93
N LEU A 104 28.37 -6.11 19.25
CA LEU A 104 28.39 -5.06 18.23
C LEU A 104 28.63 -3.69 18.89
N LYS A 105 29.29 -2.80 18.15
CA LYS A 105 29.57 -1.42 18.59
C LYS A 105 29.37 -0.48 17.43
N LEU A 106 28.73 0.64 17.73
CA LEU A 106 28.44 1.63 16.72
C LEU A 106 29.79 2.27 16.32
N PRO A 107 30.13 2.31 15.02
CA PRO A 107 31.37 2.92 14.59
C PRO A 107 31.39 4.42 14.91
N LYS A 108 32.53 4.94 15.39
CA LYS A 108 32.68 6.36 15.76
C LYS A 108 32.35 7.32 14.61
N ASN A 109 32.62 6.93 13.37
CA ASN A 109 32.27 7.73 12.20
C ASN A 109 30.75 7.83 12.00
N VAL A 110 29.99 6.79 12.36
CA VAL A 110 28.52 6.82 12.31
C VAL A 110 27.97 7.72 13.41
N GLU A 111 28.52 7.63 14.63
CA GLU A 111 28.18 8.58 15.72
C GLU A 111 28.45 10.02 15.30
N GLN A 112 29.61 10.29 14.70
CA GLN A 112 29.94 11.62 14.19
C GLN A 112 28.98 12.07 13.08
N SER A 113 28.60 11.19 12.16
CA SER A 113 27.62 11.55 11.10
C SER A 113 26.24 11.88 11.66
N ILE A 114 25.82 11.24 12.75
CA ILE A 114 24.58 11.60 13.46
C ILE A 114 24.72 12.99 14.08
N ASP A 115 25.84 13.27 14.74
CA ASP A 115 26.10 14.57 15.35
C ASP A 115 26.18 15.70 14.30
N ASP A 116 26.86 15.45 13.19
CA ASP A 116 26.97 16.40 12.07
C ASP A 116 25.59 16.68 11.43
N TRP A 117 24.72 15.65 11.32
CA TRP A 117 23.35 15.82 10.83
C TRP A 117 22.50 16.65 11.79
N ILE A 118 22.63 16.44 13.11
CA ILE A 118 21.94 17.26 14.12
C ILE A 118 22.42 18.71 14.05
N ASP A 119 23.72 18.94 13.90
CA ASP A 119 24.28 20.29 13.77
C ASP A 119 23.77 20.98 12.51
N ALA A 120 23.64 20.25 11.39
CA ALA A 120 23.01 20.77 10.18
C ALA A 120 21.53 21.15 10.41
N LEU A 121 20.76 20.35 11.15
CA LEU A 121 19.40 20.70 11.53
C LEU A 121 19.34 21.96 12.42
N ILE A 122 20.27 22.11 13.35
CA ILE A 122 20.35 23.31 14.20
C ILE A 122 20.58 24.56 13.32
N GLU A 123 21.47 24.47 12.34
CA GLU A 123 21.77 25.59 11.44
C GLU A 123 20.61 25.89 10.48
N GLU A 124 20.16 24.89 9.73
CA GLU A 124 19.22 25.06 8.62
C GLU A 124 17.76 25.25 9.08
N VAL A 125 17.33 24.47 10.07
CA VAL A 125 15.95 24.47 10.56
C VAL A 125 15.82 25.35 11.80
N GLY A 126 16.79 25.22 12.71
CA GLY A 126 16.85 26.01 13.93
C GLY A 126 17.34 27.45 13.73
N GLY A 127 17.73 27.85 12.51
CA GLY A 127 18.29 29.18 12.25
C GLY A 127 19.57 29.46 13.05
N GLY A 128 20.39 28.42 13.27
CA GLY A 128 21.60 28.46 14.09
C GLY A 128 21.37 28.30 15.59
N SER A 129 20.15 27.98 16.04
CA SER A 129 19.81 27.89 17.47
C SER A 129 19.18 26.57 17.86
N LYS A 130 19.88 25.84 18.74
CA LYS A 130 19.35 24.64 19.40
C LYS A 130 18.03 24.89 20.12
N SER A 131 17.83 26.08 20.68
CA SER A 131 16.58 26.44 21.35
C SER A 131 15.40 26.58 20.37
N GLN A 132 15.66 27.15 19.19
CA GLN A 132 14.64 27.26 18.14
C GLN A 132 14.30 25.89 17.58
N LEU A 133 15.30 25.03 17.30
CA LEU A 133 15.05 23.64 16.89
C LEU A 133 14.26 22.87 17.97
N ASN A 134 14.64 22.98 19.25
CA ASN A 134 13.89 22.36 20.34
C ASN A 134 12.44 22.87 20.43
N SER A 135 12.19 24.14 20.12
CA SER A 135 10.83 24.69 20.12
C SER A 135 9.96 24.06 19.02
N LEU A 136 10.56 23.71 17.88
CA LEU A 136 9.87 22.98 16.81
C LEU A 136 9.62 21.52 17.20
N LEU A 137 10.65 20.83 17.69
CA LEU A 137 10.60 19.42 18.11
C LEU A 137 9.64 19.18 19.28
N ALA A 138 9.38 20.21 20.11
CA ALA A 138 8.44 20.11 21.23
C ALA A 138 7.02 19.71 20.78
N SER A 139 6.60 20.08 19.56
CA SER A 139 5.31 19.65 19.00
C SER A 139 5.23 18.15 18.72
N TYR A 140 6.38 17.49 18.59
CA TYR A 140 6.53 16.04 18.41
C TYR A 140 6.82 15.33 19.76
N GLY A 141 6.75 16.06 20.87
CA GLY A 141 7.15 15.55 22.19
C GLY A 141 8.65 15.25 22.27
N ALA A 142 9.48 15.91 21.46
CA ALA A 142 10.92 15.62 21.37
C ALA A 142 11.77 16.88 21.60
N ASN A 143 13.07 16.66 21.74
CA ASN A 143 14.10 17.69 21.68
C ASN A 143 15.33 17.13 20.96
N VAL A 144 16.36 17.94 20.73
CA VAL A 144 17.58 17.53 20.02
C VAL A 144 18.25 16.30 20.64
N THR A 145 18.23 16.18 21.97
CA THR A 145 18.77 15.00 22.64
C THR A 145 17.93 13.77 22.32
N THR A 146 16.61 13.86 22.42
CA THR A 146 15.70 12.77 22.00
C THR A 146 15.92 12.34 20.56
N LEU A 147 16.11 13.30 19.66
CA LEU A 147 16.37 13.03 18.24
C LEU A 147 17.66 12.23 18.07
N ARG A 148 18.72 12.64 18.78
CA ARG A 148 20.01 11.92 18.81
C ARG A 148 19.87 10.49 19.31
N ASP A 149 19.13 10.29 20.40
CA ASP A 149 18.96 8.96 21.01
C ASP A 149 18.22 8.03 20.04
N ALA A 150 17.15 8.52 19.42
CA ALA A 150 16.42 7.79 18.38
C ALA A 150 17.33 7.42 17.19
N SER A 151 18.13 8.37 16.69
CA SER A 151 19.06 8.12 15.60
C SER A 151 20.15 7.10 15.94
N ILE A 152 20.63 7.07 17.19
CA ILE A 152 21.59 6.06 17.64
C ILE A 152 20.94 4.67 17.68
N ILE A 153 19.71 4.58 18.20
CA ILE A 153 18.95 3.32 18.23
C ILE A 153 18.72 2.80 16.80
N GLU A 154 18.30 3.68 15.89
CA GLU A 154 18.08 3.36 14.47
C GLU A 154 19.36 2.91 13.77
N ALA A 155 20.48 3.58 14.03
CA ALA A 155 21.78 3.21 13.46
C ALA A 155 22.26 1.84 13.98
N LYS A 156 22.11 1.56 15.28
CA LYS A 156 22.40 0.24 15.87
C LYS A 156 21.51 -0.84 15.26
N LEU A 157 20.20 -0.57 15.11
CA LEU A 157 19.25 -1.50 14.51
C LEU A 157 19.60 -1.80 13.04
N SER A 158 19.97 -0.76 12.28
CA SER A 158 20.44 -0.91 10.90
C SER A 158 21.71 -1.77 10.82
N GLN A 159 22.70 -1.50 11.68
CA GLN A 159 23.92 -2.29 11.77
C GLN A 159 23.64 -3.75 12.17
N LEU A 160 22.71 -3.99 13.09
CA LEU A 160 22.27 -5.35 13.46
C LEU A 160 21.68 -6.08 12.26
N LYS A 161 20.76 -5.45 11.54
CA LYS A 161 20.12 -6.02 10.35
C LYS A 161 21.15 -6.33 9.27
N GLU A 162 22.09 -5.42 9.01
CA GLU A 162 23.18 -5.65 8.07
C GLU A 162 24.12 -6.79 8.53
N HIS A 163 24.44 -6.86 9.81
CA HIS A 163 25.26 -7.94 10.38
C HIS A 163 24.60 -9.32 10.23
N LEU A 164 23.29 -9.41 10.49
CA LEU A 164 22.55 -10.66 10.46
C LEU A 164 22.17 -11.09 9.04
N TYR A 165 21.80 -10.14 8.18
CA TYR A 165 21.13 -10.41 6.90
C TYR A 165 21.86 -9.83 5.69
N GLY A 166 22.99 -9.14 5.88
CA GLY A 166 23.77 -8.51 4.83
C GLY A 166 23.16 -7.20 4.34
N ALA A 167 23.99 -6.36 3.73
CA ALA A 167 23.52 -5.13 3.09
C ALA A 167 22.44 -5.47 2.06
N GLY A 168 21.28 -4.81 2.15
CA GLY A 168 20.13 -5.07 1.29
C GLY A 168 19.63 -6.52 1.34
N GLY A 169 19.84 -7.26 2.44
CA GLY A 169 19.41 -8.65 2.56
C GLY A 169 20.26 -9.67 1.78
N SER A 170 21.50 -9.32 1.44
CA SER A 170 22.41 -10.16 0.63
C SER A 170 22.81 -11.50 1.26
N LEU A 171 22.63 -11.68 2.57
CA LEU A 171 22.84 -12.96 3.27
C LEU A 171 21.53 -13.76 3.46
N ILE A 172 20.38 -13.22 3.04
CA ILE A 172 19.10 -13.93 3.12
C ILE A 172 19.05 -14.99 2.03
N ALA A 173 18.92 -16.25 2.45
CA ALA A 173 18.73 -17.37 1.53
C ALA A 173 17.41 -17.21 0.74
N ALA A 174 17.43 -17.61 -0.54
CA ALA A 174 16.24 -17.58 -1.39
C ALA A 174 15.07 -18.38 -0.77
N SER A 175 15.35 -19.47 -0.06
CA SER A 175 14.33 -20.26 0.64
C SER A 175 13.63 -19.48 1.77
N ALA A 176 14.33 -18.58 2.47
CA ALA A 176 13.73 -17.75 3.50
C ALA A 176 12.85 -16.66 2.90
N LYS A 177 13.26 -16.08 1.75
CA LYS A 177 12.41 -15.16 0.97
C LYS A 177 11.16 -15.87 0.45
N GLU A 178 11.32 -17.09 -0.05
CA GLU A 178 10.20 -17.91 -0.50
C GLU A 178 9.23 -18.25 0.64
N GLU A 179 9.74 -18.67 1.81
CA GLU A 179 8.89 -18.93 2.99
C GLU A 179 8.08 -17.68 3.39
N PHE A 180 8.73 -16.51 3.42
CA PHE A 180 8.05 -15.25 3.72
C PHE A 180 7.01 -14.91 2.66
N TYR A 181 7.37 -14.98 1.39
CA TYR A 181 6.48 -14.73 0.25
C TYR A 181 5.23 -15.60 0.32
N GLN A 182 5.39 -16.93 0.43
CA GLN A 182 4.28 -17.88 0.48
C GLN A 182 3.37 -17.67 1.70
N ALA A 183 3.92 -17.17 2.81
CA ALA A 183 3.15 -16.94 4.04
C ALA A 183 2.41 -15.59 4.06
N THR A 184 2.81 -14.62 3.23
CA THR A 184 2.36 -13.22 3.39
C THR A 184 1.84 -12.57 2.12
N TYR A 185 1.96 -13.22 0.96
CA TYR A 185 1.44 -12.71 -0.29
C TYR A 185 0.19 -13.46 -0.74
N ILE A 186 -0.59 -12.78 -1.57
CA ILE A 186 -1.67 -13.34 -2.38
C ILE A 186 -1.49 -12.89 -3.81
N ARG A 187 -2.04 -13.68 -4.75
CA ARG A 187 -2.05 -13.37 -6.16
C ARG A 187 -3.47 -13.42 -6.72
N GLY A 188 -3.74 -12.56 -7.69
CA GLY A 188 -4.99 -12.59 -8.42
C GLY A 188 -4.95 -11.87 -9.76
N TYR A 189 -5.96 -12.11 -10.57
CA TYR A 189 -6.20 -11.40 -11.82
C TYR A 189 -7.36 -10.42 -11.66
N GLN A 190 -7.43 -9.45 -12.58
CA GLN A 190 -8.57 -8.55 -12.71
C GLN A 190 -9.07 -8.54 -14.15
N MET A 191 -10.38 -8.43 -14.29
CA MET A 191 -11.08 -8.12 -15.53
C MET A 191 -11.93 -6.86 -15.30
N GLN A 192 -11.91 -5.91 -16.23
CA GLN A 192 -12.73 -4.69 -16.11
C GLN A 192 -13.83 -4.67 -17.16
N LEU A 193 -15.06 -4.46 -16.71
CA LEU A 193 -16.18 -4.01 -17.53
C LEU A 193 -16.48 -2.55 -17.17
N ALA A 194 -15.90 -1.63 -17.91
CA ALA A 194 -15.96 -0.20 -17.67
C ALA A 194 -17.38 0.37 -17.79
N ASN A 195 -17.63 1.48 -17.09
CA ASN A 195 -18.85 2.28 -17.23
C ASN A 195 -18.79 3.31 -18.37
N TYR A 196 -17.67 3.37 -19.07
CA TYR A 196 -17.44 4.25 -20.20
C TYR A 196 -16.90 3.46 -21.40
N TYR A 197 -16.98 4.09 -22.57
CA TYR A 197 -16.37 3.60 -23.80
C TYR A 197 -15.72 4.76 -24.53
N TYR A 198 -14.63 4.49 -25.26
CA TYR A 198 -14.04 5.50 -26.14
C TYR A 198 -14.94 5.71 -27.35
N LYS A 199 -15.27 6.97 -27.62
CA LYS A 199 -16.03 7.34 -28.83
C LYS A 199 -15.15 7.09 -30.05
N ARG A 200 -15.76 6.46 -31.04
CA ARG A 200 -15.12 6.01 -32.26
C ARG A 200 -16.13 6.06 -33.39
N ASP A 201 -15.62 5.96 -34.62
CA ASP A 201 -16.49 5.81 -35.77
C ASP A 201 -17.25 4.48 -35.71
N VAL A 202 -18.57 4.59 -35.85
CA VAL A 202 -19.47 3.45 -35.93
C VAL A 202 -20.37 3.57 -37.16
N ASP A 203 -20.85 2.43 -37.66
CA ASP A 203 -21.84 2.37 -38.73
C ASP A 203 -23.26 2.69 -38.23
N GLU A 204 -24.25 2.60 -39.12
CA GLU A 204 -25.67 2.89 -38.81
C GLU A 204 -26.25 1.90 -37.78
N ASP A 205 -25.67 0.70 -37.65
CA ASP A 205 -26.02 -0.32 -36.67
C ASP A 205 -25.26 -0.16 -35.34
N GLY A 206 -24.34 0.81 -35.25
CA GLY A 206 -23.50 1.04 -34.08
C GLY A 206 -22.28 0.12 -33.98
N ARG A 207 -21.93 -0.64 -35.03
CA ARG A 207 -20.70 -1.46 -35.07
C ARG A 207 -19.47 -0.60 -35.33
N THR A 208 -18.33 -0.98 -34.75
CA THR A 208 -17.06 -0.28 -34.97
C THR A 208 -16.64 -0.35 -36.44
N VAL A 209 -16.31 0.80 -37.03
CA VAL A 209 -15.67 0.86 -38.34
C VAL A 209 -14.15 0.73 -38.17
N TYR A 210 -13.56 -0.19 -38.93
CA TYR A 210 -12.12 -0.41 -38.97
C TYR A 210 -11.53 0.18 -40.25
N TYR A 211 -10.31 0.72 -40.16
CA TYR A 211 -9.59 1.37 -41.26
C TYR A 211 -8.30 0.64 -41.56
N THR A 212 -7.80 0.74 -42.80
CA THR A 212 -6.56 0.05 -43.21
C THR A 212 -5.30 0.63 -42.57
N ASP A 213 -5.35 1.91 -42.17
CA ASP A 213 -4.26 2.66 -41.55
C ASP A 213 -4.78 3.88 -40.79
N ASP A 214 -3.85 4.61 -40.15
CA ASP A 214 -4.10 5.79 -39.32
C ASP A 214 -4.45 7.06 -40.12
N THR A 215 -4.49 6.99 -41.45
CA THR A 215 -5.03 8.09 -42.28
C THR A 215 -6.56 8.07 -42.33
N TYR A 216 -7.17 6.95 -41.91
CA TYR A 216 -8.61 6.73 -41.85
C TYR A 216 -9.34 6.99 -43.18
N LYS A 217 -8.63 6.79 -44.31
CA LYS A 217 -9.16 7.04 -45.66
C LYS A 217 -9.82 5.83 -46.31
N HIS A 218 -9.44 4.62 -45.90
CA HIS A 218 -9.94 3.37 -46.47
C HIS A 218 -10.43 2.47 -45.35
N ILE A 219 -11.60 1.86 -45.55
CA ILE A 219 -12.20 0.94 -44.59
C ILE A 219 -11.54 -0.44 -44.77
N ALA A 220 -11.15 -1.05 -43.65
CA ALA A 220 -10.65 -2.41 -43.62
C ALA A 220 -11.83 -3.38 -43.60
N TYR A 221 -12.10 -4.01 -44.74
CA TYR A 221 -13.08 -5.09 -44.85
C TYR A 221 -12.40 -6.45 -44.74
N ASP A 222 -13.04 -7.38 -44.04
CA ASP A 222 -12.65 -8.78 -44.08
C ASP A 222 -13.07 -9.34 -45.44
N THR A 223 -12.10 -9.76 -46.25
CA THR A 223 -12.35 -10.35 -47.57
C THR A 223 -12.17 -11.87 -47.59
N ASP A 224 -11.61 -12.43 -46.52
CA ASP A 224 -11.18 -13.83 -46.44
C ASP A 224 -12.06 -14.64 -45.46
N GLY A 225 -12.93 -13.95 -44.72
CA GLY A 225 -13.87 -14.50 -43.76
C GLY A 225 -14.83 -15.52 -44.38
N LYS A 226 -15.20 -16.52 -43.57
CA LYS A 226 -16.18 -17.51 -43.96
C LYS A 226 -17.53 -16.84 -44.18
N ASP A 227 -18.20 -17.17 -45.29
CA ASP A 227 -19.52 -16.64 -45.66
C ASP A 227 -19.56 -15.13 -45.94
N VAL A 228 -18.40 -14.52 -46.20
CA VAL A 228 -18.30 -13.14 -46.68
C VAL A 228 -18.66 -13.04 -48.18
N ILE A 229 -19.44 -12.03 -48.52
CA ILE A 229 -19.98 -11.73 -49.83
C ILE A 229 -19.52 -10.33 -50.23
N LYS A 230 -18.90 -10.23 -51.40
CA LYS A 230 -18.60 -8.97 -52.06
C LYS A 230 -19.87 -8.36 -52.64
N THR A 231 -20.16 -7.10 -52.31
CA THR A 231 -21.32 -6.38 -52.87
C THR A 231 -20.95 -5.62 -54.16
N GLU A 232 -21.96 -5.06 -54.84
CA GLU A 232 -21.76 -4.09 -55.92
C GLU A 232 -21.74 -2.63 -55.40
N GLU A 233 -21.98 -2.43 -54.11
CA GLU A 233 -22.07 -1.12 -53.48
C GLU A 233 -20.68 -0.61 -53.07
N LEU A 234 -20.52 0.71 -53.12
CA LEU A 234 -19.31 1.41 -52.71
C LEU A 234 -19.59 2.23 -51.46
N ASP A 235 -18.63 2.27 -50.55
CA ASP A 235 -18.71 3.13 -49.38
C ASP A 235 -18.42 4.62 -49.71
N LYS A 236 -18.44 5.46 -48.67
CA LYS A 236 -18.19 6.91 -48.77
C LYS A 236 -16.80 7.27 -49.34
N ASN A 237 -15.85 6.34 -49.29
CA ASN A 237 -14.48 6.51 -49.76
C ASN A 237 -14.27 5.89 -51.16
N GLY A 238 -15.28 5.19 -51.69
CA GLY A 238 -15.25 4.54 -53.00
C GLY A 238 -14.73 3.10 -52.96
N ASP A 239 -14.60 2.50 -51.77
CA ASP A 239 -14.17 1.11 -51.61
C ASP A 239 -15.38 0.16 -51.68
N VAL A 240 -15.18 -1.06 -52.19
CA VAL A 240 -16.26 -2.06 -52.29
C VAL A 240 -16.61 -2.59 -50.91
N ILE A 241 -17.90 -2.60 -50.58
CA ILE A 241 -18.39 -3.12 -49.30
C ILE A 241 -18.44 -4.65 -49.34
N TYR A 242 -17.96 -5.28 -48.26
CA TYR A 242 -18.11 -6.71 -48.01
C TYR A 242 -19.07 -6.91 -46.84
N VAL A 243 -19.90 -7.95 -46.94
CA VAL A 243 -20.90 -8.30 -45.91
C VAL A 243 -20.86 -9.79 -45.62
N TYR A 244 -21.24 -10.23 -44.43
CA TYR A 244 -21.51 -11.63 -44.13
C TYR A 244 -22.96 -11.81 -43.68
N LYS A 245 -23.45 -13.06 -43.72
CA LYS A 245 -24.79 -13.39 -43.27
C LYS A 245 -24.74 -14.58 -42.32
N THR A 246 -25.17 -14.37 -41.07
CA THR A 246 -25.29 -15.46 -40.10
C THR A 246 -26.65 -16.13 -40.21
N GLU A 247 -26.72 -17.40 -39.83
CA GLU A 247 -27.97 -18.16 -39.80
C GLU A 247 -28.91 -17.56 -38.74
N GLY A 248 -29.94 -16.83 -39.20
CA GLY A 248 -30.89 -16.13 -38.33
C GLY A 248 -30.99 -14.62 -38.58
N ASP A 249 -30.05 -14.03 -39.31
CA ASP A 249 -30.06 -12.59 -39.60
C ASP A 249 -31.01 -12.25 -40.75
N GLU A 250 -31.88 -11.25 -40.53
CA GLU A 250 -32.81 -10.74 -41.56
C GLU A 250 -32.06 -9.99 -42.67
N GLU A 251 -31.00 -9.26 -42.31
CA GLU A 251 -30.17 -8.45 -43.22
C GLU A 251 -28.67 -8.79 -43.08
N PRO A 252 -27.89 -8.74 -44.18
CA PRO A 252 -26.45 -9.00 -44.14
C PRO A 252 -25.71 -7.90 -43.39
N MET A 253 -24.70 -8.28 -42.60
CA MET A 253 -23.91 -7.37 -41.76
C MET A 253 -22.60 -7.01 -42.45
N VAL A 254 -22.10 -5.78 -42.27
CA VAL A 254 -20.81 -5.37 -42.84
C VAL A 254 -19.67 -6.18 -42.23
N ALA A 255 -18.81 -6.72 -43.10
CA ALA A 255 -17.65 -7.54 -42.74
C ALA A 255 -16.41 -6.65 -42.55
N TYR A 256 -16.24 -6.05 -41.37
CA TYR A 256 -15.02 -5.30 -41.04
C TYR A 256 -13.87 -6.23 -40.62
N ASP A 257 -12.63 -5.93 -41.01
CA ASP A 257 -11.42 -6.66 -40.58
C ASP A 257 -10.90 -6.09 -39.25
N ALA A 258 -11.37 -6.67 -38.15
CA ALA A 258 -10.95 -6.29 -36.81
C ALA A 258 -9.54 -6.78 -36.44
N GLU A 259 -8.98 -7.75 -37.17
CA GLU A 259 -7.67 -8.34 -36.88
C GLU A 259 -6.54 -7.46 -37.43
N LYS A 260 -6.72 -6.93 -38.64
CA LYS A 260 -5.72 -6.09 -39.33
C LYS A 260 -6.06 -4.61 -39.34
N GLY A 261 -7.32 -4.26 -39.06
CA GLY A 261 -7.80 -2.89 -39.10
C GLY A 261 -7.49 -2.08 -37.85
N VAL A 262 -7.44 -0.76 -38.01
CA VAL A 262 -7.26 0.21 -36.92
C VAL A 262 -8.54 1.00 -36.65
N VAL A 263 -8.78 1.37 -35.40
CA VAL A 263 -9.97 2.11 -34.97
C VAL A 263 -9.69 3.60 -34.94
N HIS A 264 -10.58 4.40 -35.54
CA HIS A 264 -10.53 5.85 -35.45
C HIS A 264 -11.25 6.33 -34.17
N TYR A 265 -10.48 6.70 -33.15
CA TYR A 265 -11.00 7.28 -31.91
C TYR A 265 -11.13 8.79 -32.01
N HIS A 266 -12.24 9.33 -31.49
CA HIS A 266 -12.48 10.77 -31.45
C HIS A 266 -11.65 11.43 -30.35
N LEU A 267 -10.91 12.48 -30.71
CA LEU A 267 -10.02 13.19 -29.77
C LEU A 267 -10.64 14.53 -29.32
N ASP A 268 -10.32 14.95 -28.11
CA ASP A 268 -10.66 16.28 -27.58
C ASP A 268 -9.63 17.34 -27.98
N SER A 269 -9.78 18.57 -27.48
CA SER A 269 -8.87 19.68 -27.80
C SER A 269 -7.43 19.50 -27.28
N ASN A 270 -7.21 18.58 -26.34
CA ASN A 270 -5.90 18.27 -25.77
C ASN A 270 -5.23 17.07 -26.47
N GLY A 271 -5.95 16.41 -27.39
CA GLY A 271 -5.48 15.20 -28.07
C GLY A 271 -5.82 13.91 -27.32
N ASP A 272 -6.62 13.98 -26.25
CA ASP A 272 -7.04 12.81 -25.49
C ASP A 272 -8.30 12.18 -26.09
N ARG A 273 -8.47 10.86 -25.94
CA ARG A 273 -9.66 10.17 -26.44
C ARG A 273 -10.90 10.62 -25.68
N THR A 274 -11.93 11.05 -26.41
CA THR A 274 -13.23 11.37 -25.84
C THR A 274 -13.98 10.10 -25.43
N VAL A 275 -14.74 10.20 -24.34
CA VAL A 275 -15.51 9.09 -23.77
C VAL A 275 -17.02 9.33 -23.87
N GLY A 276 -17.75 8.24 -24.07
CA GLY A 276 -19.19 8.13 -23.78
C GLY A 276 -19.38 7.27 -22.52
N TYR A 277 -20.57 7.36 -21.92
CA TYR A 277 -20.92 6.56 -20.74
C TYR A 277 -22.08 5.65 -21.07
N TYR A 278 -22.03 4.43 -20.54
CA TYR A 278 -23.15 3.51 -20.62
C TYR A 278 -24.32 4.02 -19.79
N THR A 279 -25.52 3.81 -20.31
CA THR A 279 -26.78 4.06 -19.59
C THR A 279 -26.94 3.07 -18.42
N GLU A 280 -27.83 3.37 -17.49
CA GLU A 280 -28.15 2.46 -16.38
C GLU A 280 -28.61 1.08 -16.86
N ALA A 281 -29.39 1.03 -17.96
CA ALA A 281 -29.87 -0.21 -18.53
C ALA A 281 -28.71 -1.05 -19.12
N GLU A 282 -27.77 -0.41 -19.81
CA GLU A 282 -26.57 -1.07 -20.34
C GLU A 282 -25.65 -1.54 -19.20
N MET A 283 -25.48 -0.72 -18.15
CA MET A 283 -24.73 -1.12 -16.96
C MET A 283 -25.35 -2.33 -16.26
N ALA A 284 -26.69 -2.41 -16.17
CA ALA A 284 -27.37 -3.58 -15.63
C ALA A 284 -27.11 -4.85 -16.47
N LEU A 285 -26.95 -4.72 -17.79
CA LEU A 285 -26.56 -5.85 -18.65
C LEU A 285 -25.08 -6.24 -18.41
N ARG A 286 -24.18 -5.26 -18.29
CA ARG A 286 -22.77 -5.51 -17.97
C ARG A 286 -22.60 -6.20 -16.62
N LEU A 287 -23.38 -5.84 -15.60
CA LEU A 287 -23.37 -6.52 -14.31
C LEU A 287 -23.77 -7.99 -14.44
N LYS A 288 -24.84 -8.29 -15.20
CA LYS A 288 -25.24 -9.68 -15.45
C LYS A 288 -24.13 -10.47 -16.14
N SER A 289 -23.49 -9.87 -17.15
CA SER A 289 -22.34 -10.48 -17.81
C SER A 289 -21.18 -10.72 -16.83
N ALA A 290 -20.87 -9.77 -15.96
CA ALA A 290 -19.83 -9.94 -14.93
C ALA A 290 -20.17 -11.11 -13.99
N GLU A 291 -21.41 -11.19 -13.51
CA GLU A 291 -21.86 -12.29 -12.63
C GLU A 291 -21.86 -13.66 -13.34
N GLU A 292 -22.21 -13.70 -14.63
CA GLU A 292 -22.17 -14.92 -15.44
C GLU A 292 -20.73 -15.38 -15.69
N ILE A 293 -19.82 -14.45 -15.98
CA ILE A 293 -18.38 -14.73 -16.12
C ILE A 293 -17.82 -15.23 -14.79
N ALA A 294 -18.12 -14.57 -13.67
CA ALA A 294 -17.65 -15.00 -12.36
C ALA A 294 -18.12 -16.43 -12.04
N LYS A 295 -19.38 -16.78 -12.34
CA LYS A 295 -19.92 -18.14 -12.11
C LYS A 295 -19.32 -19.20 -13.01
N LYS A 296 -19.05 -18.90 -14.29
CA LYS A 296 -18.55 -19.89 -15.24
C LYS A 296 -17.05 -20.17 -15.09
N CYS A 297 -16.29 -19.23 -14.53
CA CYS A 297 -14.83 -19.30 -14.42
C CYS A 297 -14.30 -19.78 -13.06
N VAL A 298 -15.17 -20.16 -12.11
CA VAL A 298 -14.76 -20.73 -10.82
C VAL A 298 -13.83 -21.92 -11.05
N ASP A 299 -12.70 -21.95 -10.33
CA ASP A 299 -11.64 -22.96 -10.43
C ASP A 299 -11.05 -23.13 -11.85
N ASN A 300 -11.21 -22.14 -12.74
CA ASN A 300 -10.78 -22.22 -14.12
C ASN A 300 -10.04 -20.94 -14.57
N GLU A 301 -8.77 -20.85 -14.18
CA GLU A 301 -7.89 -19.73 -14.51
C GLU A 301 -7.77 -19.53 -16.02
N GLU A 302 -7.58 -20.61 -16.79
CA GLU A 302 -7.42 -20.55 -18.25
C GLU A 302 -8.65 -19.93 -18.93
N LEU A 303 -9.86 -20.35 -18.52
CA LEU A 303 -11.10 -19.76 -19.04
C LEU A 303 -11.25 -18.30 -18.59
N PHE A 304 -10.82 -17.95 -17.38
CA PHE A 304 -10.87 -16.56 -16.93
C PHE A 304 -9.93 -15.66 -17.74
N LEU A 305 -8.70 -16.12 -18.03
CA LEU A 305 -7.75 -15.40 -18.87
C LEU A 305 -8.30 -15.21 -20.30
N GLN A 306 -8.92 -16.24 -20.89
CA GLN A 306 -9.60 -16.09 -22.18
C GLN A 306 -10.73 -15.04 -22.10
N CYS A 307 -11.50 -15.02 -21.01
CA CYS A 307 -12.53 -14.01 -20.83
C CYS A 307 -11.97 -12.59 -20.67
N ILE A 308 -10.78 -12.43 -20.07
CA ILE A 308 -10.10 -11.14 -20.01
C ILE A 308 -9.78 -10.65 -21.42
N GLU A 309 -9.24 -11.52 -22.27
CA GLU A 309 -8.91 -11.17 -23.66
C GLU A 309 -10.16 -10.81 -24.47
N ASP A 310 -11.21 -11.62 -24.35
CA ASP A 310 -12.42 -11.49 -25.16
C ASP A 310 -13.31 -10.31 -24.74
N TYR A 311 -13.36 -10.00 -23.44
CA TYR A 311 -14.41 -9.14 -22.87
C TYR A 311 -13.91 -7.97 -22.01
N SER A 312 -12.64 -7.95 -21.58
CA SER A 312 -12.15 -6.86 -20.71
C SER A 312 -11.97 -5.58 -21.52
N ASP A 313 -12.54 -4.46 -21.05
CA ASP A 313 -12.26 -3.14 -21.63
C ASP A 313 -10.84 -2.64 -21.30
N ASN A 314 -10.10 -3.42 -20.51
CA ASN A 314 -8.72 -3.15 -20.11
C ASN A 314 -7.87 -4.44 -20.17
N SER A 315 -8.03 -5.23 -21.24
CA SER A 315 -7.25 -6.47 -21.45
C SER A 315 -5.73 -6.21 -21.50
N ASP A 316 -5.33 -5.04 -22.00
CA ASP A 316 -3.95 -4.55 -22.00
C ASP A 316 -3.30 -4.52 -20.61
N PHE A 317 -4.10 -4.35 -19.54
CA PHE A 317 -3.59 -4.44 -18.17
C PHE A 317 -2.96 -5.81 -17.92
N HIS A 318 -3.62 -6.90 -18.32
CA HIS A 318 -3.07 -8.23 -18.14
C HIS A 318 -1.82 -8.40 -19.01
N THR A 319 -1.88 -8.10 -20.30
CA THR A 319 -0.77 -8.39 -21.22
C THR A 319 0.47 -7.51 -20.99
N LYS A 320 0.30 -6.26 -20.53
CA LYS A 320 1.42 -5.29 -20.39
C LYS A 320 1.79 -4.98 -18.95
N TYR A 321 0.83 -5.04 -18.01
CA TYR A 321 1.03 -4.58 -16.65
C TYR A 321 1.14 -5.73 -15.63
N ALA A 322 0.33 -6.78 -15.77
CA ALA A 322 0.25 -7.89 -14.84
C ALA A 322 0.11 -9.25 -15.58
N PRO A 323 1.11 -9.65 -16.38
CA PRO A 323 1.02 -10.84 -17.24
C PRO A 323 0.96 -12.15 -16.46
N THR A 324 1.51 -12.17 -15.25
CA THR A 324 1.37 -13.31 -14.33
C THR A 324 0.44 -12.96 -13.16
N GLY A 325 -0.42 -11.96 -13.32
CA GLY A 325 -1.31 -11.48 -12.27
C GLY A 325 -0.68 -10.42 -11.38
N MET A 326 -1.48 -9.96 -10.43
CA MET A 326 -1.11 -8.97 -9.42
C MET A 326 -0.70 -9.69 -8.14
N TYR A 327 0.36 -9.23 -7.49
CA TYR A 327 0.83 -9.79 -6.22
C TYR A 327 0.71 -8.73 -5.13
N PHE A 328 0.08 -9.09 -4.02
CA PHE A 328 -0.13 -8.19 -2.90
C PHE A 328 0.38 -8.84 -1.62
N SER A 329 1.15 -8.10 -0.83
CA SER A 329 1.35 -8.47 0.56
C SER A 329 0.05 -8.24 1.33
N VAL A 330 -0.33 -9.20 2.16
CA VAL A 330 -1.54 -9.14 2.97
C VAL A 330 -1.37 -8.06 4.05
N GLY A 331 -2.40 -7.23 4.24
CA GLY A 331 -2.46 -6.26 5.34
C GLY A 331 -1.66 -4.97 5.14
N THR A 332 -1.22 -4.63 3.92
CA THR A 332 -0.25 -3.53 3.68
C THR A 332 -0.80 -2.33 2.91
N TYR A 333 -2.05 -2.36 2.44
CA TYR A 333 -2.60 -1.28 1.62
C TYR A 333 -3.59 -0.44 2.40
N ALA A 334 -3.10 0.72 2.81
CA ALA A 334 -3.77 1.72 3.63
C ALA A 334 -4.24 2.92 2.78
N THR A 335 -4.28 2.79 1.45
CA THR A 335 -4.65 3.89 0.55
C THR A 335 -6.01 3.65 -0.08
N ASP A 336 -6.80 4.71 -0.31
CA ASP A 336 -8.06 4.67 -1.08
C ASP A 336 -7.79 4.47 -2.58
N SER A 337 -7.04 3.42 -2.92
CA SER A 337 -6.74 3.02 -4.28
C SER A 337 -7.52 1.78 -4.67
N ILE A 338 -7.78 1.64 -5.97
CA ILE A 338 -8.42 0.44 -6.51
C ILE A 338 -7.60 -0.83 -6.20
N PHE A 339 -6.27 -0.73 -6.16
CA PHE A 339 -5.39 -1.85 -5.79
C PHE A 339 -5.49 -2.26 -4.33
N ALA A 340 -5.71 -1.32 -3.41
CA ALA A 340 -6.00 -1.65 -2.02
C ALA A 340 -7.33 -2.42 -1.89
N THR A 341 -8.33 -1.98 -2.66
CA THR A 341 -9.62 -2.70 -2.76
C THR A 341 -9.40 -4.11 -3.32
N PHE A 342 -8.60 -4.26 -4.39
CA PHE A 342 -8.30 -5.57 -4.97
C PHE A 342 -7.60 -6.50 -3.98
N SER A 343 -6.58 -6.00 -3.27
CA SER A 343 -5.88 -6.77 -2.24
C SER A 343 -6.84 -7.25 -1.14
N ASN A 344 -7.69 -6.35 -0.62
CA ASN A 344 -8.65 -6.67 0.43
C ASN A 344 -9.72 -7.68 -0.02
N GLU A 345 -10.21 -7.57 -1.25
CA GLU A 345 -11.23 -8.48 -1.77
C GLU A 345 -10.64 -9.85 -2.13
N LEU A 346 -9.46 -9.88 -2.77
CA LEU A 346 -8.74 -11.14 -3.01
C LEU A 346 -8.43 -11.86 -1.69
N ALA A 347 -8.05 -11.15 -0.63
CA ALA A 347 -7.74 -11.76 0.67
C ALA A 347 -8.93 -12.53 1.29
N LYS A 348 -10.18 -12.20 0.91
CA LYS A 348 -11.41 -12.86 1.40
C LYS A 348 -11.77 -14.14 0.63
N LEU A 349 -11.20 -14.32 -0.56
CA LEU A 349 -11.49 -15.43 -1.46
C LEU A 349 -10.61 -16.64 -1.15
N GLU A 350 -11.09 -17.85 -1.44
CA GLU A 350 -10.22 -19.02 -1.57
C GLU A 350 -9.55 -19.03 -2.97
N GLU A 351 -8.51 -19.84 -3.16
CA GLU A 351 -7.90 -20.00 -4.48
C GLU A 351 -8.92 -20.63 -5.44
N GLY A 352 -9.05 -20.07 -6.65
CA GLY A 352 -10.05 -20.48 -7.64
C GLY A 352 -11.36 -19.70 -7.59
N ASP A 353 -11.65 -19.01 -6.48
CA ASP A 353 -12.85 -18.20 -6.32
C ASP A 353 -12.77 -16.84 -7.04
N LEU A 354 -13.95 -16.30 -7.38
CA LEU A 354 -14.11 -15.00 -8.01
C LEU A 354 -15.06 -14.08 -7.24
N ALA A 355 -14.77 -12.78 -7.29
CA ALA A 355 -15.65 -11.72 -6.80
C ALA A 355 -15.97 -10.72 -7.92
N VAL A 356 -17.21 -10.23 -7.93
CA VAL A 356 -17.61 -9.06 -8.73
C VAL A 356 -17.66 -7.84 -7.82
N LEU A 357 -16.90 -6.81 -8.18
CA LEU A 357 -16.79 -5.56 -7.45
C LEU A 357 -17.39 -4.43 -8.27
N ASN A 358 -18.12 -3.55 -7.59
CA ASN A 358 -18.64 -2.32 -8.18
C ASN A 358 -17.71 -1.15 -7.82
N SER A 359 -17.34 -0.34 -8.81
CA SER A 359 -16.51 0.86 -8.65
C SER A 359 -17.08 2.03 -9.45
N ASP A 360 -16.54 3.22 -9.22
CA ASP A 360 -16.85 4.42 -10.00
C ASP A 360 -16.44 4.31 -11.48
N SER A 361 -15.63 3.31 -11.83
CA SER A 361 -15.16 3.03 -13.20
C SER A 361 -15.87 1.86 -13.87
N GLY A 362 -16.85 1.22 -13.20
CA GLY A 362 -17.60 0.08 -13.72
C GLY A 362 -17.54 -1.14 -12.80
N TYR A 363 -17.51 -2.33 -13.38
CA TYR A 363 -17.39 -3.58 -12.64
C TYR A 363 -16.01 -4.18 -12.82
N TYR A 364 -15.42 -4.66 -11.73
CA TYR A 364 -14.25 -5.51 -11.76
C TYR A 364 -14.63 -6.93 -11.40
N ILE A 365 -14.03 -7.90 -12.08
CA ILE A 365 -14.09 -9.31 -11.70
C ILE A 365 -12.68 -9.66 -11.24
N LEU A 366 -12.55 -10.14 -10.01
CA LEU A 366 -11.28 -10.57 -9.44
C LEU A 366 -11.30 -12.08 -9.28
N MET A 367 -10.20 -12.74 -9.62
CA MET A 367 -9.99 -14.16 -9.35
C MET A 367 -8.75 -14.33 -8.48
N ARG A 368 -8.88 -15.05 -7.35
CA ARG A 368 -7.71 -15.44 -6.56
C ARG A 368 -7.11 -16.72 -7.12
N VAL A 369 -5.79 -16.75 -7.25
CA VAL A 369 -5.07 -17.88 -7.81
C VAL A 369 -3.84 -18.22 -6.96
N GLU A 370 -3.31 -19.43 -7.16
CA GLU A 370 -2.09 -19.89 -6.48
C GLU A 370 -0.89 -18.98 -6.77
N LEU A 371 -0.04 -18.82 -5.76
CA LEU A 371 1.24 -18.12 -5.91
C LEU A 371 2.20 -18.86 -6.85
N ASP A 372 2.74 -18.14 -7.82
CA ASP A 372 3.86 -18.63 -8.61
C ASP A 372 5.10 -18.81 -7.73
N ALA A 373 5.70 -20.01 -7.72
CA ALA A 373 6.96 -20.25 -7.03
C ALA A 373 8.06 -19.32 -7.56
N GLY A 374 8.74 -18.61 -6.66
CA GLY A 374 9.82 -17.70 -7.03
C GLY A 374 9.40 -16.49 -7.89
N ALA A 375 8.12 -16.09 -7.89
CA ALA A 375 7.61 -14.96 -8.67
C ALA A 375 8.42 -13.67 -8.46
N TRP A 376 8.93 -13.47 -7.24
CA TRP A 376 9.76 -12.33 -6.84
C TRP A 376 11.13 -12.26 -7.51
N GLN A 377 11.57 -13.33 -8.20
CA GLN A 377 12.81 -13.33 -8.99
C GLN A 377 12.58 -12.93 -10.45
N LYS A 378 11.32 -12.89 -10.91
CA LYS A 378 10.98 -12.59 -12.30
C LYS A 378 10.93 -11.08 -12.52
N GLU A 379 11.68 -10.57 -13.49
CA GLU A 379 11.78 -9.14 -13.79
C GLU A 379 10.43 -8.49 -14.09
N GLU A 380 9.57 -9.20 -14.83
CA GLU A 380 8.20 -8.79 -15.17
C GLU A 380 7.32 -8.50 -13.94
N ASN A 381 7.66 -9.08 -12.79
CA ASN A 381 6.91 -8.93 -11.53
C ASN A 381 7.56 -7.95 -10.54
N SER A 382 8.72 -7.39 -10.85
CA SER A 382 9.53 -6.55 -9.94
C SER A 382 8.72 -5.51 -9.17
N ARG A 383 7.81 -4.79 -9.84
CA ARG A 383 6.92 -3.76 -9.27
C ARG A 383 6.10 -4.20 -8.04
N TRP A 384 5.83 -5.51 -7.91
CA TRP A 384 5.04 -6.04 -6.81
C TRP A 384 5.88 -6.41 -5.58
N PHE A 385 7.20 -6.42 -5.73
CA PHE A 385 8.14 -6.97 -4.74
C PHE A 385 9.20 -5.96 -4.28
N ASP A 386 9.03 -4.67 -4.58
CA ASP A 386 9.95 -3.60 -4.18
C ASP A 386 10.21 -3.56 -2.65
N THR A 387 9.22 -3.95 -1.85
CA THR A 387 9.30 -3.99 -0.38
C THR A 387 9.63 -5.38 0.19
N LEU A 388 9.63 -6.45 -0.63
CA LEU A 388 9.72 -7.84 -0.17
C LEU A 388 10.95 -8.08 0.71
N THR A 389 12.12 -7.60 0.26
CA THR A 389 13.36 -7.83 0.99
C THR A 389 13.37 -7.11 2.34
N GLY A 390 12.86 -5.88 2.41
CA GLY A 390 12.70 -5.15 3.67
C GLY A 390 11.76 -5.86 4.63
N LEU A 391 10.58 -6.27 4.16
CA LEU A 391 9.61 -7.01 4.96
C LEU A 391 10.14 -8.37 5.44
N THR A 392 10.92 -9.06 4.61
CA THR A 392 11.59 -10.32 5.00
C THR A 392 12.59 -10.07 6.13
N ILE A 393 13.38 -8.98 6.06
CA ILE A 393 14.31 -8.60 7.14
C ILE A 393 13.57 -8.35 8.44
N GLU A 394 12.47 -7.58 8.41
CA GLU A 394 11.68 -7.31 9.63
C GLU A 394 11.12 -8.60 10.24
N HIS A 395 10.53 -9.46 9.43
CA HIS A 395 9.98 -10.74 9.87
C HIS A 395 11.04 -11.65 10.48
N MET A 396 12.19 -11.77 9.83
CA MET A 396 13.31 -12.58 10.33
C MET A 396 13.87 -11.99 11.62
N LEU A 397 13.94 -10.67 11.75
CA LEU A 397 14.40 -10.01 12.97
C LEU A 397 13.43 -10.26 14.13
N GLN A 398 12.12 -10.12 13.89
CA GLN A 398 11.07 -10.45 14.87
C GLN A 398 11.20 -11.89 15.36
N LYS A 399 11.31 -12.87 14.43
CA LYS A 399 11.55 -14.27 14.79
C LYS A 399 12.83 -14.45 15.62
N ARG A 400 13.91 -13.76 15.24
CA ARG A 400 15.24 -13.87 15.89
C ARG A 400 15.26 -13.31 17.31
N THR A 401 14.41 -12.33 17.60
CA THR A 401 14.41 -11.58 18.86
C THR A 401 13.20 -11.91 19.75
N ALA A 402 12.34 -12.84 19.32
CA ALA A 402 11.16 -13.25 20.07
C ALA A 402 11.47 -13.71 21.51
N GLU A 403 12.60 -14.41 21.74
CA GLU A 403 13.00 -14.85 23.08
C GLU A 403 13.49 -13.71 24.00
N TYR A 404 13.78 -12.53 23.42
CA TYR A 404 14.28 -11.37 24.17
C TYR A 404 13.14 -10.46 24.62
N ILE A 405 11.93 -10.63 24.09
CA ILE A 405 10.80 -9.74 24.41
C ILE A 405 10.40 -9.81 25.89
N ASP A 406 10.58 -10.98 26.51
CA ASP A 406 10.30 -11.21 27.94
C ASP A 406 11.34 -10.55 28.85
N ARG A 407 12.49 -10.13 28.30
CA ARG A 407 13.55 -9.38 28.99
C ARG A 407 13.36 -7.86 28.87
N VAL A 408 12.34 -7.42 28.12
CA VAL A 408 11.98 -6.01 27.98
C VAL A 408 10.92 -5.66 29.01
N SER A 409 11.22 -4.71 29.87
CA SER A 409 10.28 -4.17 30.86
C SER A 409 9.83 -2.76 30.48
N PHE A 410 8.66 -2.35 30.96
CA PHE A 410 8.13 -1.01 30.68
C PHE A 410 7.24 -0.49 31.81
N ASP A 411 7.09 0.83 31.87
CA ASP A 411 6.22 1.50 32.84
C ASP A 411 4.80 1.66 32.26
N GLU A 412 3.89 0.79 32.70
CA GLU A 412 2.48 0.80 32.30
C GLU A 412 1.76 2.11 32.63
N GLU A 413 2.11 2.76 33.74
CA GLU A 413 1.46 4.00 34.15
C GLU A 413 1.92 5.16 33.28
N LEU A 414 3.20 5.21 32.91
CA LEU A 414 3.69 6.18 31.93
C LEU A 414 3.10 5.95 30.54
N LEU A 415 2.97 4.69 30.10
CA LEU A 415 2.39 4.36 28.79
C LEU A 415 0.97 4.93 28.64
N LYS A 416 0.14 4.82 29.69
CA LYS A 416 -1.24 5.35 29.71
C LYS A 416 -1.32 6.87 29.61
N THR A 417 -0.22 7.60 29.82
CA THR A 417 -0.21 9.07 29.76
C THR A 417 0.05 9.64 28.37
N VAL A 418 0.33 8.79 27.37
CA VAL A 418 0.71 9.22 26.02
C VAL A 418 -0.02 8.41 24.96
N ASP A 419 -0.62 9.10 24.00
CA ASP A 419 -1.14 8.51 22.77
C ASP A 419 -0.81 9.36 21.54
N ILE A 420 -1.10 8.82 20.35
CA ILE A 420 -0.82 9.46 19.06
C ILE A 420 -1.57 10.79 18.82
N ARG A 421 -2.65 11.08 19.55
CA ARG A 421 -3.41 12.34 19.46
C ARG A 421 -2.62 13.49 20.09
N MET A 422 -1.77 13.21 21.07
CA MET A 422 -1.01 14.22 21.82
C MET A 422 0.16 14.85 21.05
N VAL A 423 0.54 14.27 19.91
CA VAL A 423 1.68 14.73 19.10
C VAL A 423 1.21 15.29 17.75
N ALA A 424 1.96 16.26 17.23
CA ALA A 424 1.80 16.72 15.86
C ALA A 424 2.31 15.67 14.85
N ALA A 425 1.87 15.74 13.60
CA ALA A 425 2.40 14.91 12.52
C ALA A 425 3.80 15.41 12.13
N ASN A 426 4.80 14.53 12.17
CA ASN A 426 6.16 14.85 11.73
C ASN A 426 6.38 14.33 10.30
N ASN A 427 6.48 15.25 9.34
CA ASN A 427 6.70 14.95 7.92
C ASN A 427 8.17 15.13 7.50
N TYR A 428 9.08 15.40 8.44
CA TYR A 428 10.41 15.94 8.13
C TYR A 428 11.58 15.16 8.76
N TYR A 429 11.40 14.56 9.94
CA TYR A 429 12.49 14.01 10.76
C TYR A 429 12.26 12.60 11.25
#